data_AF-A0A3N5XSY2-F1
#
_entry.id   AF-A0A3N5XSY2-F1
#
_cell.length_a   1.000
_cell.length_b   1.000
_cell.length_c   1.000
_cell.angle_alpha   90.00
_cell.angle_beta   90.00
_cell.angle_gamma   90.00
#
_symmetry.space_group_name_H-M   'P 1'
#
loop_
_entity.id
_entity.type
_entity.pdbx_description
1 polymer ?
#
loop_
_entity_poly.entity_id
_entity_poly.type
_entity_poly.pdbx_seq_one_letter_code
_entity_poly.pdbx_strand_id
1 'polypeptide(L)'
;VTDVYAAQETAERVKEAAGKGYTTNTWIELNRPLFSALRLERLAMFIAIGLIVLVASLNIVSTLTLMVIEKNRDIAIITAMGGTSRTIMRIFMLQGLIIGAVGTVIGDIIGCLAVWYLDAYKVFPLEPQVYSIPYVPFRLEFPDVILISLVALIISFLATLYPARAASRLDPIEALRYE
;
A
#
# COMPACT_ATOMS: atom_id res chain seq x y z
N VAL A 1 24.86 1.65 -18.92
CA VAL A 1 24.42 2.28 -17.66
C VAL A 1 23.17 1.55 -17.22
N THR A 2 23.27 0.71 -16.18
CA THR A 2 22.21 -0.21 -15.75
C THR A 2 21.16 0.48 -14.86
N ASP A 3 21.43 1.72 -14.43
CA ASP A 3 20.57 2.56 -13.61
C ASP A 3 20.49 3.97 -14.22
N VAL A 4 19.30 4.34 -14.71
CA VAL A 4 19.05 5.63 -15.36
C VAL A 4 19.24 6.80 -14.39
N TYR A 5 19.08 6.59 -13.08
CA TYR A 5 19.20 7.63 -12.06
C TYR A 5 20.63 7.85 -11.56
N ALA A 6 21.53 6.89 -11.74
CA ALA A 6 22.96 7.01 -11.44
C ALA A 6 23.74 7.87 -12.45
N ALA A 7 23.06 8.43 -13.46
CA ALA A 7 23.67 9.23 -14.51
C ALA A 7 24.36 10.51 -13.97
N GLN A 8 23.84 11.08 -12.88
CA GLN A 8 24.37 12.30 -12.29
C GLN A 8 25.64 12.05 -11.47
N GLU A 9 25.67 10.99 -10.67
CA GLU A 9 26.87 10.54 -9.94
C GLU A 9 27.98 10.10 -10.90
N THR A 10 27.62 9.41 -11.99
CA THR A 10 28.57 9.01 -13.03
C THR A 10 29.13 10.24 -13.76
N ALA A 11 28.30 11.24 -14.03
CA ALA A 11 28.75 12.49 -14.64
C ALA A 11 29.69 13.29 -13.74
N GLU A 12 29.43 13.35 -12.44
CA GLU A 12 30.35 13.99 -11.48
C GLU A 12 31.71 13.27 -11.41
N ARG A 13 31.71 11.93 -11.36
CA ARG A 13 32.95 11.14 -11.38
C ARG A 13 33.74 11.32 -12.68
N VAL A 14 33.05 11.39 -13.82
CA VAL A 14 33.69 11.65 -15.13
C VAL A 14 34.22 13.08 -15.20
N LYS A 15 33.52 14.05 -14.62
CA LYS A 15 33.94 15.45 -14.56
C LYS A 15 35.17 15.65 -13.67
N GLU A 16 35.24 14.95 -12.54
CA GLU A 16 36.44 14.92 -11.69
C GLU A 16 37.64 14.28 -12.41
N ALA A 17 37.42 13.18 -13.14
CA ALA A 17 38.47 12.50 -13.89
C ALA A 17 38.95 13.28 -15.14
N ALA A 18 38.07 14.07 -15.77
CA ALA A 18 38.37 14.80 -17.02
C ALA A 18 39.05 16.18 -16.81
N GLY A 19 39.02 16.72 -15.58
CA GLY A 19 39.69 17.98 -15.23
C GLY A 19 38.90 19.26 -15.55
N LYS A 20 39.43 20.42 -15.12
CA LYS A 20 38.78 21.74 -15.28
C LYS A 20 38.83 22.19 -16.75
N GLY A 21 37.68 22.18 -17.41
CA GLY A 21 37.51 22.64 -18.80
C GLY A 21 36.41 21.90 -19.56
N TYR A 22 35.99 20.73 -19.07
CA TYR A 22 34.93 19.93 -19.68
C TYR A 22 33.59 20.10 -18.94
N THR A 23 32.52 20.26 -19.71
CA THR A 23 31.14 20.23 -19.21
C THR A 23 30.53 18.87 -19.54
N THR A 24 29.99 18.20 -18.53
CA THR A 24 29.25 16.95 -18.70
C THR A 24 27.77 17.28 -18.76
N ASN A 25 27.11 16.98 -19.88
CA ASN A 25 25.66 17.06 -19.99
C ASN A 25 25.09 15.67 -19.76
N THR A 26 24.25 15.50 -18.74
CA THR A 26 23.57 14.24 -18.50
C THR A 26 22.33 14.10 -19.37
N TRP A 27 21.96 12.87 -19.74
CA TRP A 27 20.73 12.61 -20.50
C TRP A 27 19.46 13.06 -19.73
N ILE A 28 19.53 13.10 -18.40
CA ILE A 28 18.51 13.68 -17.51
C ILE A 28 18.40 15.20 -17.70
N GLU A 29 19.52 15.91 -17.89
CA GLU A 29 19.54 17.34 -18.12
C GLU A 29 19.00 17.74 -19.50
N LEU A 30 19.32 16.96 -20.54
CA LEU A 30 18.76 17.18 -21.89
C LEU A 30 17.24 16.96 -21.94
N ASN A 31 16.70 16.04 -21.13
CA ASN A 31 15.28 15.67 -21.13
C ASN A 31 14.53 16.11 -19.86
N ARG A 32 14.95 17.20 -19.21
CA ARG A 32 14.32 17.71 -17.96
C ARG A 32 12.79 17.79 -17.98
N PRO A 33 12.13 18.27 -19.06
CA PRO A 33 10.66 18.33 -19.10
C PRO A 33 10.01 16.94 -19.02
N LEU A 34 10.59 15.94 -19.71
CA LEU A 34 10.09 14.56 -19.70
C LEU A 34 10.23 13.94 -18.31
N PHE A 35 11.41 14.05 -17.68
CA PHE A 35 11.63 13.51 -16.33
C PHE A 35 10.79 14.21 -15.26
N SER A 36 10.53 15.51 -15.42
CA SER A 36 9.64 16.26 -14.51
C SER A 36 8.19 15.82 -14.67
N ALA A 37 7.73 15.60 -15.91
CA ALA A 37 6.39 15.06 -16.19
C ALA A 37 6.21 13.65 -15.58
N LEU A 38 7.19 12.74 -15.77
CA LEU A 38 7.17 11.40 -15.17
C LEU A 38 7.14 11.43 -13.63
N ARG A 39 7.86 12.37 -13.00
CA ARG A 39 7.80 12.55 -11.53
C ARG A 39 6.44 13.04 -11.07
N LEU A 40 5.84 13.99 -11.78
CA LEU A 40 4.51 14.51 -11.47
C LEU A 40 3.45 13.42 -11.60
N GLU A 41 3.53 12.61 -12.65
CA GLU A 41 2.65 11.46 -12.86
C GLU A 41 2.79 10.43 -11.73
N ARG A 42 4.01 10.07 -11.36
CA ARG A 42 4.26 9.15 -10.24
C ARG A 42 3.69 9.69 -8.91
N LEU A 43 3.78 11.00 -8.69
CA LEU A 43 3.20 11.65 -7.51
C LEU A 43 1.67 11.59 -7.54
N ALA A 44 1.04 11.85 -8.69
CA ALA A 44 -0.40 11.72 -8.85
C ALA A 44 -0.90 10.29 -8.59
N MET A 45 -0.19 9.29 -9.12
CA MET A 45 -0.49 7.87 -8.83
C MET A 45 -0.35 7.54 -7.34
N PHE A 46 0.70 8.04 -6.67
CA PHE A 46 0.88 7.85 -5.24
C PHE A 46 -0.29 8.41 -4.42
N ILE A 47 -0.75 9.64 -4.73
CA ILE A 47 -1.91 10.25 -4.07
C ILE A 47 -3.18 9.44 -4.33
N ALA A 48 -3.43 9.03 -5.57
CA ALA A 48 -4.62 8.27 -5.95
C ALA A 48 -4.68 6.92 -5.21
N ILE A 49 -3.58 6.15 -5.22
CA ILE A 49 -3.48 4.87 -4.49
C ILE A 49 -3.66 5.10 -2.99
N GLY A 50 -3.03 6.15 -2.44
CA GLY A 50 -3.18 6.52 -1.03
C GLY A 50 -4.65 6.77 -0.64
N LEU A 51 -5.42 7.47 -1.48
CA LEU A 51 -6.86 7.69 -1.25
C LEU A 51 -7.66 6.39 -1.29
N ILE A 52 -7.37 5.48 -2.23
CA ILE A 52 -8.03 4.17 -2.31
C ILE A 52 -7.77 3.37 -1.02
N VAL A 53 -6.52 3.33 -0.58
CA VAL A 53 -6.14 2.64 0.67
C VAL A 53 -6.82 3.28 1.88
N LEU A 54 -6.92 4.60 1.92
CA LEU A 54 -7.63 5.31 2.99
C LEU A 54 -9.13 4.94 3.02
N VAL A 55 -9.81 4.97 1.88
CA VAL A 55 -11.23 4.57 1.79
C VAL A 55 -11.43 3.10 2.18
N ALA A 56 -10.54 2.21 1.74
CA ALA A 56 -10.57 0.80 2.12
C ALA A 56 -10.37 0.61 3.64
N SER A 57 -9.47 1.38 4.26
CA SER A 57 -9.25 1.32 5.71
C SER A 57 -10.49 1.76 6.50
N LEU A 58 -11.20 2.81 6.05
CA LEU A 58 -12.45 3.26 6.66
C LEU A 58 -13.57 2.21 6.53
N ASN A 59 -13.57 1.45 5.44
CA ASN A 59 -14.49 0.34 5.26
C ASN A 59 -14.26 -0.75 6.31
N ILE A 60 -13.00 -1.13 6.55
CA ILE A 60 -12.64 -2.09 7.63
C ILE A 60 -13.13 -1.59 8.99
N VAL A 61 -12.94 -0.29 9.30
CA VAL A 61 -13.44 0.30 10.56
C VAL A 61 -14.97 0.16 10.66
N SER A 62 -15.67 0.49 9.60
CA SER A 62 -17.14 0.46 9.55
C SER A 62 -17.66 -0.97 9.76
N THR A 63 -17.09 -1.94 9.04
CA THR A 63 -17.46 -3.35 9.16
C THR A 63 -17.15 -3.93 10.53
N LEU A 64 -15.97 -3.66 11.09
CA LEU A 64 -15.62 -4.12 12.44
C LEU A 64 -16.53 -3.49 13.50
N THR A 65 -16.84 -2.21 13.38
CA THR A 65 -17.75 -1.52 14.31
C THR A 65 -19.16 -2.10 14.25
N LEU A 66 -19.68 -2.34 13.03
CA LEU A 66 -20.98 -2.97 12.86
C LEU A 66 -21.00 -4.39 13.47
N MET A 67 -19.95 -5.17 13.22
CA MET A 67 -19.82 -6.52 13.75
C MET A 67 -19.79 -6.53 15.28
N VAL A 68 -19.11 -5.57 15.92
CA VAL A 68 -19.09 -5.40 17.37
C VAL A 68 -20.52 -5.19 17.91
N ILE A 69 -21.31 -4.35 17.22
CA ILE A 69 -22.70 -4.05 17.61
C ILE A 69 -23.59 -5.30 17.43
N GLU A 70 -23.48 -6.00 16.31
CA GLU A 70 -24.24 -7.24 16.05
C GLU A 70 -23.88 -8.37 17.02
N LYS A 71 -22.61 -8.43 17.44
CA LYS A 71 -22.07 -9.47 18.34
C LYS A 71 -22.07 -9.08 19.81
N ASN A 72 -22.82 -8.05 20.20
CA ASN A 72 -22.86 -7.56 21.57
C ASN A 72 -23.29 -8.65 22.58
N ARG A 73 -24.20 -9.55 22.22
CA ARG A 73 -24.60 -10.69 23.06
C ARG A 73 -23.44 -11.66 23.33
N ASP A 74 -22.67 -12.01 22.30
CA ASP A 74 -21.52 -12.90 22.43
C ASP A 74 -20.44 -12.27 23.34
N ILE A 75 -20.26 -10.95 23.25
CA ILE A 75 -19.37 -10.17 24.12
C ILE A 75 -19.88 -10.17 25.57
N ALA A 76 -21.19 -10.00 25.79
CA ALA A 76 -21.80 -10.03 27.11
C ALA A 76 -21.63 -11.41 27.79
N ILE A 77 -21.79 -12.50 27.03
CA ILE A 77 -21.55 -13.87 27.54
C ILE A 77 -20.08 -14.05 27.94
N ILE A 78 -19.13 -13.61 27.11
CA ILE A 78 -17.70 -13.67 27.43
C ILE A 78 -17.39 -12.89 28.70
N THR A 79 -18.01 -11.71 28.87
CA THR A 79 -17.81 -10.87 30.05
C THR A 79 -18.42 -11.50 31.31
N ALA A 80 -19.61 -12.12 31.19
CA ALA A 80 -20.26 -12.85 32.29
C ALA A 80 -19.47 -14.08 32.75
N MET A 81 -18.71 -14.71 31.85
CA MET A 81 -17.77 -15.80 32.18
C MET A 81 -16.43 -15.31 32.78
N GLY A 82 -16.27 -14.01 33.03
CA GLY A 82 -15.04 -13.42 33.59
C GLY A 82 -14.05 -12.87 32.55
N GLY A 83 -14.47 -12.73 31.29
CA GLY A 83 -13.69 -12.08 30.25
C GLY A 83 -13.42 -10.61 30.55
N THR A 84 -12.17 -10.17 30.41
CA THR A 84 -11.78 -8.77 30.62
C THR A 84 -11.90 -7.96 29.33
N SER A 85 -12.07 -6.64 29.43
CA SER A 85 -12.05 -5.71 28.28
C SER A 85 -10.79 -5.85 27.40
N ARG A 86 -9.66 -6.27 28.00
CA ARG A 86 -8.41 -6.56 27.26
C ARG A 86 -8.52 -7.81 26.37
N THR A 87 -9.25 -8.83 26.82
CA THR A 87 -9.49 -10.04 26.03
C THR A 87 -10.32 -9.71 24.79
N ILE A 88 -11.39 -8.92 24.98
CA ILE A 88 -12.26 -8.46 23.88
C ILE A 88 -11.46 -7.62 22.88
N MET A 89 -10.68 -6.66 23.38
CA MET A 89 -9.80 -5.83 22.53
C MET A 89 -8.81 -6.68 21.72
N ARG A 90 -8.19 -7.72 22.33
CA ARG A 90 -7.28 -8.63 21.63
C ARG A 90 -7.97 -9.40 20.51
N ILE A 91 -9.18 -9.91 20.74
CA ILE A 91 -9.95 -10.66 19.72
C ILE A 91 -10.18 -9.78 18.50
N PHE A 92 -10.70 -8.55 18.69
CA PHE A 92 -10.97 -7.64 17.58
C PHE A 92 -9.70 -7.15 16.87
N MET A 93 -8.61 -6.90 17.61
CA MET A 93 -7.32 -6.58 17.00
C MET A 93 -6.79 -7.73 16.14
N LEU A 94 -6.87 -8.96 16.64
CA LEU A 94 -6.39 -10.14 15.92
C LEU A 94 -7.25 -10.43 14.69
N GLN A 95 -8.55 -10.19 14.79
CA GLN A 95 -9.47 -10.31 13.66
C GLN A 95 -9.17 -9.28 12.56
N GLY A 96 -8.99 -8.00 12.90
CA GLY A 96 -8.60 -6.99 11.91
C GLY A 96 -7.23 -7.27 11.28
N LEU A 97 -6.28 -7.78 12.08
CA LEU A 97 -4.98 -8.22 11.56
C LEU A 97 -5.11 -9.39 10.58
N ILE A 98 -5.95 -10.39 10.88
CA ILE A 98 -6.22 -11.52 9.97
C ILE A 98 -6.86 -11.03 8.67
N ILE A 99 -7.88 -10.17 8.76
CA ILE A 99 -8.54 -9.61 7.57
C ILE A 99 -7.53 -8.83 6.72
N GLY A 100 -6.71 -7.98 7.36
CA GLY A 100 -5.64 -7.24 6.69
C GLY A 100 -4.63 -8.17 6.02
N ALA A 101 -4.11 -9.17 6.73
CA ALA A 101 -3.12 -10.11 6.21
C ALA A 101 -3.66 -10.94 5.04
N VAL A 102 -4.87 -11.49 5.16
CA VAL A 102 -5.51 -12.25 4.07
C VAL A 102 -5.76 -11.35 2.87
N GLY A 103 -6.24 -10.13 3.09
CA GLY A 103 -6.44 -9.14 2.03
C GLY A 103 -5.15 -8.77 1.30
N THR A 104 -4.07 -8.53 2.04
CA THR A 104 -2.75 -8.23 1.46
C THR A 104 -2.21 -9.40 0.65
N VAL A 105 -2.26 -10.63 1.19
CA VAL A 105 -1.77 -11.82 0.46
C VAL A 105 -2.55 -12.05 -0.83
N ILE A 106 -3.88 -11.96 -0.79
CA ILE A 106 -4.73 -12.10 -1.98
C ILE A 106 -4.44 -10.97 -2.98
N GLY A 107 -4.32 -9.73 -2.48
CA GLY A 107 -3.98 -8.57 -3.30
C GLY A 107 -2.64 -8.71 -4.01
N ASP A 108 -1.60 -9.17 -3.30
CA ASP A 108 -0.26 -9.38 -3.84
C ASP A 108 -0.26 -10.47 -4.92
N ILE A 109 -0.99 -11.57 -4.70
CA ILE A 109 -1.13 -12.65 -5.69
C ILE A 109 -1.84 -12.12 -6.94
N ILE A 110 -2.98 -11.43 -6.79
CA ILE A 110 -3.73 -10.87 -7.92
C ILE A 110 -2.88 -9.82 -8.66
N GLY A 111 -2.17 -8.96 -7.94
CA GLY A 111 -1.28 -7.95 -8.52
C GLY A 111 -0.13 -8.58 -9.30
N CYS A 112 0.54 -9.58 -8.75
CA CYS A 112 1.61 -10.30 -9.44
C CYS A 112 1.10 -11.02 -10.69
N LEU A 113 -0.07 -11.67 -10.61
CA LEU A 113 -0.71 -12.32 -11.76
C LEU A 113 -1.11 -11.31 -12.83
N ALA A 114 -1.65 -10.16 -12.44
CA ALA A 114 -2.02 -9.10 -13.36
C ALA A 114 -0.78 -8.60 -14.13
N VAL A 115 0.32 -8.30 -13.42
CA VAL A 115 1.56 -7.86 -14.06
C VAL A 115 2.12 -8.93 -15.00
N TRP A 116 2.15 -10.20 -14.56
CA TRP A 116 2.60 -11.30 -15.41
C TRP A 116 1.75 -11.41 -16.69
N TYR A 117 0.43 -11.26 -16.58
CA TYR A 117 -0.47 -11.27 -17.73
C TYR A 117 -0.26 -10.05 -18.64
N LEU A 118 -0.13 -8.86 -18.07
CA LEU A 118 0.12 -7.61 -18.81
C LEU A 118 1.44 -7.65 -19.61
N ASP A 119 2.49 -8.23 -19.04
CA ASP A 119 3.79 -8.40 -19.68
C ASP A 119 3.76 -9.51 -20.74
N ALA A 120 3.13 -10.64 -20.45
CA ALA A 120 3.02 -11.78 -21.36
C ALA A 120 2.24 -11.45 -22.66
N TYR A 121 1.15 -10.69 -22.54
CA TYR A 121 0.30 -10.33 -23.67
C TYR A 121 0.72 -9.03 -24.36
N LYS A 122 1.76 -8.32 -23.87
CA LYS A 122 2.27 -7.05 -24.42
C LYS A 122 1.14 -6.09 -24.83
N VAL A 123 0.16 -5.94 -23.94
CA VAL A 123 -1.16 -5.34 -24.23
C VAL A 123 -1.06 -3.89 -24.74
N PHE A 124 0.05 -3.20 -24.43
CA PHE A 124 0.37 -1.87 -24.95
C PHE A 124 1.57 -1.94 -25.92
N PRO A 125 1.36 -2.38 -27.18
CA PRO A 125 2.40 -2.28 -28.19
C PRO A 125 2.61 -0.80 -28.52
N LEU A 126 3.83 -0.30 -28.30
CA LEU A 126 4.22 1.03 -28.74
C LEU A 126 4.67 0.93 -30.20
N GLU A 127 4.13 1.80 -31.07
CA GLU A 127 4.57 1.86 -32.47
C GLU A 127 6.08 2.18 -32.52
N PRO A 128 6.92 1.28 -33.06
CA PRO A 128 8.38 1.41 -33.01
C PRO A 128 8.97 2.65 -33.71
N GLN A 129 8.14 3.36 -34.46
CA GLN A 129 8.54 4.51 -35.28
C GLN A 129 8.61 5.83 -34.48
N VAL A 130 7.98 5.90 -33.30
CA VAL A 130 7.93 7.12 -32.47
C VAL A 130 8.61 6.94 -31.10
N TYR A 131 8.61 5.73 -30.54
CA TYR A 131 9.23 5.42 -29.25
C TYR A 131 10.33 4.36 -29.41
N SER A 132 11.57 4.68 -29.01
CA SER A 132 12.72 3.76 -29.05
C SER A 132 12.63 2.58 -28.05
N ILE A 133 11.45 2.30 -27.48
CA ILE A 133 11.19 1.20 -26.56
C ILE A 133 9.98 0.40 -27.08
N PRO A 134 10.14 -0.87 -27.47
CA PRO A 134 9.11 -1.65 -28.17
C PRO A 134 7.90 -2.09 -27.31
N TYR A 135 7.94 -1.87 -25.99
CA TYR A 135 6.86 -2.17 -25.04
C TYR A 135 7.14 -1.46 -23.72
N VAL A 136 6.12 -1.19 -22.90
CA VAL A 136 6.31 -0.73 -21.51
C VAL A 136 6.67 -1.96 -20.67
N PRO A 137 7.92 -2.11 -20.18
CA PRO A 137 8.28 -3.26 -19.36
C PRO A 137 7.65 -3.09 -17.98
N PHE A 138 6.65 -3.92 -17.65
CA PHE A 138 6.08 -3.96 -16.30
C PHE A 138 7.02 -4.76 -15.39
N ARG A 139 8.09 -4.12 -14.92
CA ARG A 139 9.03 -4.74 -13.98
C ARG A 139 8.48 -4.64 -12.56
N LEU A 140 8.09 -5.79 -12.01
CA LEU A 140 7.86 -5.92 -10.58
C LEU A 140 9.20 -5.95 -9.86
N GLU A 141 9.46 -4.91 -9.07
CA GLU A 141 10.58 -4.91 -8.13
C GLU A 141 10.07 -5.43 -6.78
N PHE A 142 10.64 -6.55 -6.32
CA PHE A 142 10.29 -7.14 -5.02
C PHE A 142 10.33 -6.15 -3.83
N PRO A 143 11.29 -5.19 -3.77
CA PRO A 143 11.30 -4.17 -2.72
C PRO A 143 10.02 -3.32 -2.67
N ASP A 144 9.47 -2.95 -3.83
CA ASP A 144 8.25 -2.13 -3.92
C ASP A 144 7.03 -2.89 -3.42
N VAL A 145 6.91 -4.17 -3.77
CA VAL A 145 5.83 -5.05 -3.27
C VAL A 145 5.89 -5.14 -1.75
N ILE A 146 7.06 -5.46 -1.19
CA ILE A 146 7.23 -5.60 0.27
C ILE A 146 6.91 -4.29 0.98
N LEU A 147 7.36 -3.15 0.45
CA LEU A 147 7.10 -1.83 1.03
C LEU A 147 5.60 -1.52 1.04
N ILE A 148 4.90 -1.76 -0.07
CA ILE A 148 3.46 -1.49 -0.18
C ILE A 148 2.66 -2.42 0.74
N SER A 149 2.98 -3.72 0.76
CA SER A 149 2.33 -4.69 1.65
C SER A 149 2.52 -4.32 3.12
N LEU A 150 3.71 -3.87 3.52
CA LEU A 150 3.98 -3.41 4.88
C LEU A 150 3.17 -2.16 5.24
N VAL A 151 3.13 -1.17 4.34
CA VAL A 151 2.35 0.06 4.54
C VAL A 151 0.85 -0.25 4.65
N ALA A 152 0.33 -1.12 3.78
CA ALA A 152 -1.07 -1.54 3.82
C ALA A 152 -1.42 -2.24 5.13
N LEU A 153 -0.56 -3.14 5.61
CA LEU A 153 -0.73 -3.82 6.91
C LEU A 153 -0.72 -2.83 8.08
N ILE A 154 0.19 -1.86 8.08
CA ILE A 154 0.25 -0.83 9.13
C ILE A 154 -1.03 -0.01 9.14
N ILE A 155 -1.52 0.42 7.97
CA ILE A 155 -2.76 1.19 7.86
C ILE A 155 -3.96 0.37 8.34
N SER A 156 -4.08 -0.89 7.91
CA SER A 156 -5.14 -1.80 8.36
C SER A 156 -5.12 -2.01 9.88
N PHE A 157 -3.94 -2.19 10.46
CA PHE A 157 -3.76 -2.32 11.90
C PHE A 157 -4.15 -1.04 12.65
N LEU A 158 -3.71 0.13 12.18
CA LEU A 158 -4.08 1.42 12.75
C LEU A 158 -5.59 1.70 12.66
N ALA A 159 -6.22 1.32 11.55
CA ALA A 159 -7.66 1.41 11.40
C ALA A 159 -8.40 0.53 12.42
N THR A 160 -7.90 -0.69 12.67
CA THR A 160 -8.50 -1.66 13.60
C THR A 160 -8.43 -1.22 15.08
N LEU A 161 -7.47 -0.36 15.44
CA LEU A 161 -7.30 0.12 16.82
C LEU A 161 -8.50 0.92 17.34
N TYR A 162 -9.17 1.69 16.48
CA TYR A 162 -10.34 2.48 16.86
C TYR A 162 -11.54 1.61 17.27
N PRO A 163 -12.06 0.69 16.42
CA PRO A 163 -13.18 -0.19 16.78
C PRO A 163 -12.83 -1.16 17.91
N ALA A 164 -11.60 -1.65 17.99
CA ALA A 164 -11.18 -2.53 19.10
C ALA A 164 -11.28 -1.82 20.46
N ARG A 165 -10.96 -0.52 20.52
CA ARG A 165 -11.17 0.30 21.73
C ARG A 165 -12.64 0.54 22.00
N ALA A 166 -13.44 0.83 20.97
CA ALA A 166 -14.88 1.02 21.12
C ALA A 166 -15.56 -0.24 21.68
N ALA A 167 -15.23 -1.42 21.16
CA ALA A 167 -15.74 -2.71 21.63
C ALA A 167 -15.41 -3.00 23.10
N SER A 168 -14.20 -2.63 23.54
CA SER A 168 -13.74 -2.87 24.92
C SER A 168 -14.47 -2.02 25.98
N ARG A 169 -15.16 -0.97 25.56
CA ARG A 169 -15.89 -0.02 26.41
C ARG A 169 -17.41 -0.23 26.40
N LEU A 170 -17.90 -1.25 25.70
CA LEU A 170 -19.32 -1.59 25.75
C LEU A 170 -19.68 -2.06 27.16
N ASP A 171 -20.68 -1.41 27.75
CA ASP A 171 -21.13 -1.69 29.11
C ASP A 171 -22.02 -2.95 29.10
N PRO A 172 -21.62 -4.05 29.79
CA PRO A 172 -22.36 -5.33 29.76
C PRO A 172 -23.81 -5.20 30.23
N ILE A 173 -24.09 -4.20 31.05
CA ILE A 173 -25.39 -3.96 31.67
C ILE A 173 -26.40 -3.40 30.67
N GLU A 174 -25.97 -2.62 29.66
CA GLU A 174 -26.88 -2.15 28.61
C GLU A 174 -27.23 -3.25 27.60
N ALA A 175 -26.32 -4.19 27.34
CA ALA A 175 -26.58 -5.30 26.42
C ALA A 175 -27.67 -6.27 26.91
N LEU A 176 -27.90 -6.34 28.22
CA LEU A 176 -28.92 -7.18 28.86
C LEU A 176 -30.24 -6.43 29.16
N ARG A 177 -30.24 -5.09 29.06
CA ARG A 177 -31.41 -4.23 29.42
C ARG A 177 -32.25 -3.83 28.21
N TYR A 178 -31.86 -4.21 27.00
CA TYR A 178 -32.65 -3.98 25.78
C TYR A 178 -33.62 -5.14 25.45
N GLU A 179 -33.86 -6.03 26.42
CA GLU A 179 -35.10 -6.82 26.54
C GLU A 179 -35.89 -6.39 27.78
#